data_AF-A0A4Q6UCJ2-F1
#
_entry.id   AF-A0A4Q6UCJ2-F1
#
_cell.length_a   1.000
_cell.length_b   1.000
_cell.length_c   1.000
_cell.angle_alpha   90.00
_cell.angle_beta   90.00
_cell.angle_gamma   90.00
#
_symmetry.space_group_name_H-M   'P 1'
#
loop_
_entity.id
_entity.type
_entity.pdbx_description
1 polymer ?
#
loop_
_entity_poly.entity_id
_entity_poly.type
_entity_poly.pdbx_seq_one_letter_code
_entity_poly.pdbx_strand_id
1 'polypeptide(L)'
;MTATLVTLVERLAVAIDSLAAQVDPELKAYTPAEAAKQLGKTENWVIEAIQAEQIPHTRIGKSPRMTAAHIRWVLQDGERLPNKYSKLRAAA
;
A
#
# COMPACT_ATOMS: atom_id res chain seq x y z
N MET A 1 7.41 18.36 -38.53
CA MET A 1 6.63 17.24 -37.92
C MET A 1 7.21 16.75 -36.59
N THR A 2 8.53 16.77 -36.37
CA THR A 2 9.15 16.31 -35.12
C THR A 2 8.88 17.21 -33.92
N ALA A 3 8.91 18.54 -34.08
CA ALA A 3 8.64 19.49 -33.00
C ALA A 3 7.24 19.31 -32.38
N THR A 4 6.22 19.05 -33.19
CA THR A 4 4.83 18.88 -32.75
C THR A 4 4.65 17.61 -31.91
N LEU A 5 5.32 16.52 -32.29
CA LEU A 5 5.31 15.26 -31.55
C LEU A 5 5.98 15.40 -30.18
N VAL A 6 7.13 16.09 -30.11
CA VAL A 6 7.83 16.33 -28.83
C VAL A 6 6.95 17.13 -27.87
N THR A 7 6.32 18.23 -28.33
CA THR A 7 5.38 19.00 -27.49
C THR A 7 4.16 18.21 -27.06
N LEU A 8 3.68 17.27 -27.89
CA LEU A 8 2.54 16.42 -27.53
C LEU A 8 2.94 15.42 -26.42
N VAL A 9 4.13 14.84 -26.52
CA VAL A 9 4.66 13.90 -25.51
C VAL A 9 4.93 14.63 -24.19
N GLU A 10 5.48 15.83 -24.22
CA GLU A 10 5.69 16.65 -23.01
C GLU A 10 4.37 16.98 -22.32
N ARG A 11 3.35 17.41 -23.08
CA ARG A 11 2.02 17.67 -22.53
C ARG A 11 1.38 16.40 -21.96
N LEU A 12 1.57 15.26 -22.60
CA LEU A 12 1.06 13.99 -22.13
C LEU A 12 1.74 13.56 -20.82
N ALA A 13 3.06 13.71 -20.71
CA ALA A 13 3.81 13.43 -19.49
C ALA A 13 3.31 14.29 -18.32
N VAL A 14 3.16 15.60 -18.53
CA VAL A 14 2.64 16.54 -17.52
C VAL A 14 1.21 16.19 -17.09
N ALA A 15 0.35 15.78 -18.04
CA ALA A 15 -1.01 15.37 -17.74
C ALA A 15 -1.06 14.07 -16.93
N ILE A 16 -0.17 13.10 -17.22
CA ILE A 16 -0.04 11.85 -16.46
C ILE A 16 0.43 12.14 -15.03
N ASP A 17 1.45 12.96 -14.85
CA ASP A 17 1.96 13.34 -13.53
C ASP A 17 0.90 14.07 -12.71
N SER A 18 0.14 14.98 -13.34
CA SER A 18 -0.96 15.70 -12.69
C SER A 18 -2.09 14.75 -12.27
N LEU A 19 -2.41 13.75 -13.09
CA LEU A 19 -3.43 12.75 -12.77
C LEU A 19 -2.97 11.83 -11.64
N ALA A 20 -1.69 11.43 -11.64
CA ALA A 20 -1.11 10.62 -10.57
C ALA A 20 -1.10 11.37 -9.22
N ALA A 21 -0.89 12.68 -9.23
CA ALA A 21 -0.91 13.52 -8.05
C ALA A 21 -2.31 13.77 -7.46
N GLN A 22 -3.38 13.53 -8.22
CA GLN A 22 -4.77 13.69 -7.75
C GLN A 22 -5.27 12.52 -6.89
N VAL A 23 -4.63 11.35 -6.98
CA VAL A 23 -4.98 10.22 -6.14
C VAL A 23 -4.23 10.35 -4.83
N ASP A 24 -4.94 10.74 -3.76
CA ASP A 24 -4.35 10.76 -2.42
C ASP A 24 -3.76 9.37 -2.12
N PRO A 25 -2.44 9.25 -1.96
CA PRO A 25 -1.78 7.97 -1.70
C PRO A 25 -2.31 7.30 -0.43
N GLU A 26 -2.87 8.08 0.51
CA GLU A 26 -3.46 7.57 1.75
C GLU A 26 -4.82 6.89 1.52
N LEU A 27 -5.54 7.29 0.48
CA LEU A 27 -6.82 6.70 0.09
C LEU A 27 -6.67 5.49 -0.83
N LYS A 28 -5.45 5.17 -1.27
CA LYS A 28 -5.19 4.02 -2.13
C LYS A 28 -5.20 2.72 -1.32
N ALA A 29 -6.04 1.79 -1.75
CA ALA A 29 -6.09 0.44 -1.21
C ALA A 29 -5.20 -0.49 -2.05
N TYR A 30 -4.04 -0.85 -1.50
CA TYR A 30 -3.07 -1.74 -2.11
C TYR A 30 -3.53 -3.20 -2.05
N THR A 31 -3.24 -3.91 -3.13
CA THR A 31 -3.33 -5.38 -3.19
C THR A 31 -2.25 -6.02 -2.30
N PRO A 32 -2.41 -7.29 -1.88
CA PRO A 32 -1.35 -8.02 -1.19
C PRO A 32 -0.02 -8.03 -1.98
N ALA A 33 -0.09 -8.21 -3.30
CA ALA A 33 1.08 -8.16 -4.18
C ALA A 33 1.80 -6.80 -4.17
N GLU A 34 1.04 -5.69 -4.22
CA GLU A 34 1.62 -4.35 -4.16
C GLU A 34 2.18 -4.01 -2.78
N ALA A 35 1.46 -4.41 -1.72
CA ALA A 35 1.93 -4.24 -0.35
C ALA A 35 3.22 -5.03 -0.11
N ALA A 36 3.32 -6.26 -0.63
CA ALA A 36 4.52 -7.08 -0.55
C ALA A 36 5.75 -6.38 -1.15
N LYS A 37 5.58 -5.71 -2.31
CA LYS A 37 6.64 -4.91 -2.92
C LYS A 37 7.08 -3.76 -2.03
N GLN A 38 6.15 -3.06 -1.37
CA GLN A 38 6.49 -1.97 -0.47
C GLN A 38 7.13 -2.45 0.85
N LEU A 39 6.74 -3.61 1.34
CA LEU A 39 7.28 -4.22 2.55
C LEU A 39 8.60 -4.97 2.32
N GLY A 40 9.00 -5.18 1.05
CA GLY A 40 10.17 -5.99 0.71
C GLY A 40 9.99 -7.48 1.03
N LYS A 41 8.75 -7.99 0.98
CA LYS A 41 8.37 -9.37 1.30
C LYS A 41 7.74 -10.06 0.08
N THR A 42 7.46 -11.36 0.20
CA THR A 42 6.72 -12.10 -0.83
C THR A 42 5.22 -11.90 -0.65
N GLU A 43 4.44 -12.01 -1.74
CA GLU A 43 2.98 -11.94 -1.68
C GLU A 43 2.39 -13.03 -0.78
N ASN A 44 2.92 -14.27 -0.88
CA ASN A 44 2.47 -15.38 -0.04
C ASN A 44 2.61 -15.06 1.45
N TRP A 45 3.74 -14.45 1.85
CA TRP A 45 3.96 -14.02 3.23
C TRP A 45 2.90 -13.01 3.70
N VAL A 46 2.55 -12.02 2.86
CA VAL A 46 1.51 -11.03 3.20
C VAL A 46 0.15 -11.70 3.37
N ILE A 47 -0.19 -12.66 2.51
CA ILE A 47 -1.45 -13.41 2.60
C ILE A 47 -1.50 -14.22 3.90
N GLU A 48 -0.44 -14.96 4.22
CA GLU A 48 -0.34 -15.75 5.45
C GLU A 48 -0.41 -14.86 6.70
N ALA A 49 0.31 -13.74 6.72
CA ALA A 49 0.29 -12.79 7.82
C ALA A 49 -1.09 -12.14 8.03
N ILE A 50 -1.85 -11.89 6.95
CA ILE A 50 -3.24 -11.43 7.02
C ILE A 50 -4.15 -12.52 7.56
N GLN A 51 -4.01 -13.76 7.08
CA GLN A 51 -4.81 -14.90 7.55
C GLN A 51 -4.55 -15.21 9.03
N ALA A 52 -3.31 -15.04 9.48
CA ALA A 52 -2.91 -15.18 10.88
C ALA A 52 -3.24 -13.95 11.75
N GLU A 53 -3.89 -12.92 11.18
CA GLU A 53 -4.25 -11.67 11.86
C GLU A 53 -3.06 -10.93 12.50
N GLN A 54 -1.86 -11.12 11.95
CA GLN A 54 -0.60 -10.54 12.45
C GLN A 54 -0.34 -9.13 11.90
N ILE A 55 -0.97 -8.77 10.78
CA ILE A 55 -0.84 -7.45 10.16
C ILE A 55 -2.21 -6.80 9.90
N PRO A 56 -2.31 -5.46 10.03
CA PRO A 56 -3.55 -4.74 9.80
C PRO A 56 -3.96 -4.81 8.33
N HIS A 57 -5.24 -5.07 8.10
CA HIS A 57 -5.83 -5.13 6.76
C HIS A 57 -7.27 -4.64 6.78
N THR A 58 -7.76 -4.21 5.62
CA THR A 58 -9.17 -3.89 5.40
C THR A 58 -9.75 -4.90 4.43
N ARG A 59 -10.91 -5.48 4.75
CA ARG A 59 -11.64 -6.30 3.78
C ARG A 59 -12.54 -5.41 2.92
N ILE A 60 -12.29 -5.41 1.62
CA ILE A 60 -13.18 -4.80 0.62
C ILE A 60 -13.84 -5.96 -0.13
N GLY A 61 -15.10 -6.24 0.23
CA GLY A 61 -15.79 -7.47 -0.19
C GLY A 61 -15.10 -8.72 0.36
N LYS A 62 -14.70 -9.65 -0.53
CA LYS A 62 -13.98 -10.88 -0.17
C LYS A 62 -12.45 -10.74 -0.20
N SER A 63 -11.92 -9.63 -0.71
CA SER A 63 -10.49 -9.46 -0.93
C SER A 63 -9.86 -8.60 0.18
N PRO A 64 -8.76 -9.06 0.82
CA PRO A 64 -8.01 -8.23 1.74
C PRO A 64 -7.22 -7.16 0.98
N ARG A 65 -7.23 -5.94 1.52
CA ARG A 65 -6.49 -4.78 1.02
C ARG A 65 -5.70 -4.13 2.15
N MET A 66 -4.61 -3.48 1.81
CA MET A 66 -3.80 -2.70 2.76
C MET A 66 -3.82 -1.23 2.36
N THR A 67 -4.06 -0.33 3.30
CA THR A 67 -3.91 1.11 3.07
C THR A 67 -2.45 1.51 3.27
N ALA A 68 -2.06 2.72 2.82
CA ALA A 68 -0.72 3.25 3.10
C ALA A 68 -0.43 3.29 4.61
N ALA A 69 -1.42 3.63 5.43
CA ALA A 69 -1.30 3.62 6.89
C ALA A 69 -0.98 2.22 7.46
N HIS A 70 -1.61 1.16 6.93
CA HIS A 70 -1.30 -0.21 7.34
C HIS A 70 0.12 -0.61 6.99
N ILE A 71 0.59 -0.27 5.78
CA ILE A 71 1.95 -0.57 5.34
C ILE A 71 2.97 0.18 6.21
N ARG A 72 2.75 1.47 6.48
CA ARG A 72 3.61 2.26 7.38
C ARG A 72 3.64 1.66 8.78
N TRP A 73 2.50 1.23 9.31
CA TRP A 73 2.43 0.58 10.61
C TRP A 73 3.30 -0.69 10.67
N VAL A 74 3.19 -1.57 9.67
CA VAL A 74 4.01 -2.80 9.60
C VAL A 74 5.50 -2.48 9.50
N LEU A 75 5.89 -1.43 8.77
CA LEU A 75 7.29 -1.01 8.68
C LEU A 75 7.83 -0.41 9.98
N GLN A 76 6.99 0.29 10.75
CA GLN A 76 7.38 1.00 11.98
C GLN A 76 7.37 0.10 13.21
N ASP A 77 6.27 -0.64 13.41
CA ASP A 77 6.03 -1.45 14.60
C ASP A 77 6.34 -2.95 14.39
N GLY A 78 6.58 -3.36 13.14
CA GLY A 78 6.89 -4.75 12.78
C GLY A 78 5.67 -5.66 12.71
N GLU A 79 5.90 -6.97 12.67
CA GLU A 79 4.86 -7.99 12.76
C GLU A 79 4.26 -7.98 14.16
N ARG A 80 2.91 -7.97 14.28
CA ARG A 80 2.29 -8.31 15.55
C ARG A 80 2.51 -9.80 15.76
N LEU A 81 3.58 -10.16 16.48
CA LEU A 81 3.69 -11.50 17.07
C LEU A 81 2.35 -11.80 17.76
N PRO A 82 1.74 -12.97 17.56
CA PRO A 82 0.52 -13.36 18.25
C PRO A 82 0.86 -13.66 19.71
N ASN A 83 1.32 -12.64 20.43
CA ASN A 83 1.49 -12.71 21.85
C ASN A 83 0.17 -12.26 22.46
N LYS A 84 -0.60 -13.26 22.88
CA LYS A 84 -1.84 -13.16 23.67
C LYS A 84 -1.69 -12.27 24.93
N TYR A 85 -0.46 -11.83 25.24
CA TYR A 85 -0.08 -11.02 26.41
C TYR A 85 0.65 -9.70 26.09
N SER A 86 0.83 -9.32 24.82
CA SER A 86 1.48 -8.03 24.51
C SER A 86 0.52 -6.86 24.80
N LYS A 87 0.97 -5.92 25.63
CA LYS A 87 0.18 -4.73 25.99
C LYS A 87 -0.05 -3.90 24.73
N LEU A 88 -1.33 -3.68 24.40
CA LEU A 88 -1.74 -2.70 23.39
C LEU A 88 -1.09 -1.36 23.70
N ARG A 89 -0.45 -0.72 22.72
CA ARG A 89 -0.01 0.66 22.83
C ARG A 89 -1.26 1.53 22.94
N ALA A 90 -1.33 2.38 23.96
CA ALA A 90 -2.43 3.34 24.08
C ALA A 90 -2.43 4.26 22.85
N ALA A 91 -3.58 4.43 22.23
CA ALA A 91 -3.77 5.39 21.15
C ALA A 91 -3.39 6.79 21.66
N ALA A 92 -2.53 7.48 20.90
CA ALA A 92 -2.19 8.87 21.12
C ALA A 92 -3.35 9.78 20.69
#